data_AF-A0A2E3K594-F1
#
_entry.id   AF-A0A2E3K594-F1
#
_cell.length_a   1.000
_cell.length_b   1.000
_cell.length_c   1.000
_cell.angle_alpha   90.00
_cell.angle_beta   90.00
_cell.angle_gamma   90.00
#
_symmetry.space_group_name_H-M   'P 1'
#
loop_
_entity.id
_entity.type
_entity.pdbx_description
1 polymer ?
#
loop_
_entity_poly.entity_id
_entity_poly.type
_entity_poly.pdbx_seq_one_letter_code
_entity_poly.pdbx_strand_id
1 'polypeptide(L)' 'MMSFLIASDMPSRGIDIDRVTHIINCHMPNEPESYIHRIVRTARAGAVATSISLCTESKIEIFWPI' A
#
# COMPACT_ATOMS: atom_id res chain seq x y z
N MET A 1 7.41 -13.19 -16.06
CA MET A 1 6.21 -12.62 -15.41
C MET A 1 6.54 -12.47 -13.94
N MET A 2 6.52 -11.26 -13.38
CA MET A 2 6.82 -11.03 -11.95
C MET A 2 5.57 -11.32 -11.14
N SER A 3 5.64 -12.28 -10.20
CA SER A 3 4.49 -12.65 -9.38
C SER A 3 4.34 -11.76 -8.14
N PHE A 4 5.46 -11.29 -7.57
CA PHE A 4 5.49 -10.48 -6.36
C PHE A 4 6.67 -9.51 -6.38
N LEU A 5 6.50 -8.35 -5.75
CA LEU A 5 7.58 -7.40 -5.46
C LEU A 5 7.54 -7.05 -3.97
N ILE A 6 8.70 -7.06 -3.32
CA ILE A 6 8.86 -6.59 -1.94
C ILE A 6 9.71 -5.32 -1.99
N ALA A 7 9.23 -4.25 -1.36
CA ALA A 7 9.91 -2.96 -1.32
C ALA A 7 9.76 -2.31 0.06
N SER A 8 10.74 -1.47 0.43
CA SER A 8 10.62 -0.53 1.55
C SER A 8 10.07 0.83 1.05
N ASP A 9 9.93 1.83 1.92
CA ASP A 9 9.41 3.15 1.50
C ASP A 9 10.30 3.88 0.48
N MET A 10 11.56 3.47 0.34
CA MET A 10 12.57 4.16 -0.43
C MET A 10 12.49 3.95 -1.96
N PRO A 11 12.07 2.79 -2.52
CA PRO A 11 11.90 2.63 -3.95
C PRO A 11 10.41 2.44 -4.31
N SER A 12 9.65 3.53 -4.31
CA SER A 12 8.35 3.61 -5.02
C SER A 12 8.30 4.75 -6.05
N ARG A 13 9.41 5.47 -6.23
CA ARG A 13 9.57 6.51 -7.25
C ARG A 13 10.31 5.91 -8.44
N GLY A 14 9.64 5.80 -9.59
CA GLY A 14 10.25 5.41 -10.87
C GLY A 14 10.07 3.95 -11.30
N ILE A 15 9.46 3.08 -10.48
CA ILE A 15 9.05 1.74 -10.93
C ILE A 15 7.58 1.82 -11.30
N ASP A 16 7.28 1.81 -12.59
CA ASP A 16 5.91 1.68 -13.10
C ASP A 16 5.55 0.20 -13.10
N ILE A 17 4.79 -0.22 -12.09
CA ILE A 17 4.30 -1.59 -11.97
C ILE A 17 2.86 -1.58 -12.47
N ASP A 18 2.69 -2.01 -13.71
CA ASP A 18 1.37 -2.12 -14.30
C ASP A 18 0.53 -3.19 -13.59
N ARG A 19 -0.75 -2.90 -13.43
CA ARG A 19 -1.80 -3.87 -13.01
C ARG A 19 -1.59 -4.50 -11.63
N VAL A 20 -1.08 -3.74 -10.66
CA VAL A 20 -1.08 -4.20 -9.26
C VAL A 20 -2.52 -4.26 -8.76
N THR A 21 -2.97 -5.45 -8.38
CA THR A 21 -4.33 -5.69 -7.86
C THR A 21 -4.38 -5.81 -6.34
N HIS A 22 -3.25 -6.16 -5.72
CA HIS A 22 -3.13 -6.40 -4.29
C HIS A 22 -1.92 -5.67 -3.72
N ILE A 23 -2.12 -4.99 -2.58
CA ILE A 23 -1.04 -4.44 -1.77
C ILE A 23 -1.10 -5.03 -0.37
N ILE A 24 0.07 -5.43 0.12
CA ILE A 24 0.23 -5.98 1.47
C ILE A 24 1.21 -5.09 2.23
N ASN A 25 0.70 -4.35 3.22
CA ASN A 25 1.52 -3.59 4.15
C ASN A 25 1.99 -4.51 5.27
N CYS A 26 3.20 -5.06 5.16
CA CYS A 26 3.79 -5.88 6.21
C CYS A 26 4.04 -5.09 7.50
N HIS A 27 4.24 -3.77 7.38
CA HIS A 27 4.34 -2.84 8.50
C HIS A 27 3.49 -1.61 8.19
N MET A 28 2.65 -1.22 9.14
CA MET A 28 1.89 0.03 9.02
C MET A 28 2.85 1.23 9.01
N PRO A 29 2.61 2.23 8.14
CA PRO A 29 3.38 3.46 8.19
C PRO A 29 3.11 4.22 9.50
N ASN A 30 3.90 5.26 9.74
CA ASN A 30 3.72 6.12 10.90
C ASN A 30 2.65 7.20 10.67
N GLU A 31 2.38 7.53 9.41
CA GLU A 31 1.51 8.61 9.00
C GLU A 31 0.46 8.11 7.99
N PRO A 32 -0.80 8.56 8.11
CA PRO A 32 -1.87 8.28 7.14
C PRO A 32 -1.53 8.56 5.67
N GLU A 33 -0.83 9.66 5.40
CA GLU A 33 -0.47 10.09 4.05
C GLU A 33 0.44 9.06 3.37
N SER A 34 1.38 8.52 4.14
CA SER A 34 2.27 7.45 3.68
C SER A 34 1.50 6.17 3.35
N TYR A 35 0.44 5.85 4.11
CA TYR A 35 -0.45 4.72 3.79
C TYR A 35 -1.18 4.94 2.46
N ILE A 36 -1.79 6.12 2.27
CA ILE A 36 -2.47 6.49 1.03
C ILE A 36 -1.50 6.38 -0.16
N HIS A 37 -0.28 6.89 -0.02
CA HIS A 37 0.74 6.85 -1.08
C HIS A 37 1.15 5.41 -1.47
N ARG A 38 1.10 4.47 -0.52
CA ARG A 38 1.34 3.05 -0.80
C ARG A 38 0.15 2.43 -1.54
N ILE A 39 -1.08 2.64 -1.08
CA ILE A 39 -2.26 1.94 -1.63
C ILE A 39 -2.74 2.50 -2.98
N VAL A 40 -2.48 3.78 -3.28
CA VAL A 40 -2.92 4.44 -4.53
C VAL A 40 -2.17 3.94 -5.77
N ARG A 41 -1.27 2.95 -5.64
CA ARG A 41 -0.59 2.31 -6.78
C ARG A 41 -1.47 1.36 -7.59
N THR A 42 -2.68 1.06 -7.12
CA THR A 42 -3.51 -0.04 -7.66
C THR A 42 -4.81 0.35 -8.34
N ALA A 43 -5.08 1.64 -8.59
CA ALA A 43 -6.34 2.07 -9.19
C ALA A 43 -6.09 3.04 -10.36
N ARG A 44 -5.68 2.51 -11.51
CA ARG A 44 -5.75 3.24 -12.79
C ARG A 44 -7.01 2.80 -13.53
N ALA A 45 -7.71 3.74 -14.17
CA ALA A 45 -8.84 3.49 -15.07
C ALA A 45 -10.05 2.72 -14.47
N GLY A 46 -10.37 2.93 -13.19
CA GLY A 46 -11.55 2.33 -12.54
C GLY A 46 -11.36 0.87 -12.11
N ALA A 47 -10.13 0.36 -12.12
CA ALA A 47 -9.82 -0.96 -11.58
C ALA A 47 -10.07 -1.02 -10.07
N VAL A 48 -10.64 -2.14 -9.62
CA VAL A 48 -10.78 -2.47 -8.20
C VAL A 48 -9.47 -3.07 -7.69
N ALA A 49 -9.09 -2.70 -6.47
CA ALA A 49 -7.91 -3.22 -5.81
C ALA A 49 -8.16 -3.50 -4.34
N THR A 50 -7.32 -4.37 -3.78
CA THR A 50 -7.40 -4.77 -2.38
C THR A 50 -6.10 -4.39 -1.67
N SER A 51 -6.22 -3.65 -0.58
CA SER A 51 -5.13 -3.38 0.36
C SER A 51 -5.34 -4.19 1.62
N ILE A 52 -4.31 -4.90 2.06
CA ILE A 52 -4.29 -5.65 3.32
C ILE A 52 -3.14 -5.10 4.17
N SER A 53 -3.42 -4.80 5.43
CA SER A 53 -2.43 -4.24 6.33
C SER A 53 -2.30 -5.08 7.60
N LEU A 54 -1.06 -5.41 7.95
CA LEU A 54 -0.74 -6.01 9.23
C LEU A 54 -0.56 -4.87 10.25
N CYS A 55 -1.46 -4.81 11.22
CA CYS A 55 -1.60 -3.70 12.15
C CYS A 55 -1.55 -4.20 13.60
N THR A 56 -0.85 -3.47 14.47
CA THR A 56 -0.89 -3.65 15.92
C THR A 56 -1.94 -2.73 16.53
N GLU A 57 -2.45 -3.04 17.73
CA GLU A 57 -3.47 -2.22 18.40
C GLU A 57 -3.09 -0.74 18.51
N SER A 58 -1.82 -0.45 18.77
CA SER A 58 -1.27 0.92 18.87
C SER A 58 -1.43 1.78 17.61
N LYS A 59 -1.71 1.17 16.46
CA LYS A 59 -1.89 1.86 15.18
C LYS A 59 -3.37 2.09 14.84
N ILE A 60 -4.31 1.47 15.54
CA ILE A 60 -5.75 1.60 15.25
C ILE A 60 -6.20 3.06 15.39
N GLU A 61 -5.79 3.75 16.45
CA GLU A 61 -6.17 5.16 16.68
C GLU A 61 -5.64 6.12 15.60
N ILE A 62 -4.52 5.78 14.96
CA ILE A 62 -3.87 6.64 13.96
C ILE A 62 -4.56 6.49 12.59
N PHE A 63 -5.00 5.28 12.26
CA PHE A 63 -5.52 4.96 10.94
C PHE A 63 -7.04 4.87 10.89
N TRP A 64 -7.73 4.79 12.02
CA TRP A 64 -9.19 4.95 12.05
C TRP A 64 -9.55 6.41 11.77
N PRO A 65 -10.49 6.73 10.84
CA PRO A 65 -11.47 5.87 10.16
C PRO A 65 -11.16 5.56 8.68
N ILE A 66 -9.89 5.61 8.26
CA ILE A 66 -9.43 5.35 6.89
C ILE A 66 -9.64 3.87 6.55
#